data_AF-A0A941FQW0-F1
#
_entry.id   AF-A0A941FQW0-F1
#
_cell.length_a   1.000
_cell.length_b   1.000
_cell.length_c   1.000
_cell.angle_alpha   90.00
_cell.angle_beta   90.00
_cell.angle_gamma   90.00
#
_symmetry.space_group_name_H-M   'P 1'
#
loop_
_entity.id
_entity.type
_entity.pdbx_description
1 polymer ?
#
loop_
_entity_poly.entity_id
_entity_poly.type
_entity_poly.pdbx_seq_one_letter_code
_entity_poly.pdbx_strand_id
1 'polypeptide(L)' 'MAVLENGVLRKLEIMPPQKRSTVGNIYLGKVTKVLPGMDAAFIDYGAEKNGFLHRDEIPSFQLKKK' A
#
# COMPACT_ATOMS: atom_id res chain seq x y z
N MET A 1 -15.58 8.07 13.41
CA MET A 1 -15.87 9.33 12.69
C MET A 1 -17.37 9.43 12.49
N ALA A 2 -17.97 10.60 12.72
CA ALA A 2 -19.38 10.85 12.42
C ALA A 2 -19.50 12.05 11.49
N VAL A 3 -20.39 11.96 10.50
CA VAL A 3 -20.71 13.04 9.58
C VAL A 3 -22.16 13.45 9.81
N LEU A 4 -22.34 14.72 10.15
CA LEU A 4 -23.65 15.36 10.35
C LEU A 4 -23.94 16.28 9.17
N GLU A 5 -25.20 16.33 8.74
CA GLU A 5 -25.70 17.27 7.75
C GLU A 5 -26.96 17.91 8.32
N ASN A 6 -26.95 19.24 8.48
CA ASN A 6 -28.03 20.01 9.11
C ASN A 6 -28.43 19.49 10.51
N GLY A 7 -27.44 19.04 11.29
CA GLY A 7 -27.67 18.48 12.64
C GLY A 7 -28.23 17.06 12.66
N VAL A 8 -28.48 16.45 11.49
CA VAL A 8 -28.95 15.06 11.36
C VAL A 8 -27.76 14.16 11.04
N LEU A 9 -27.65 13.02 11.75
CA LEU A 9 -26.60 12.04 11.51
C LEU A 9 -26.78 11.39 10.14
N ARG A 10 -25.78 11.55 9.27
CA ARG A 10 -25.76 10.92 7.93
C ARG A 10 -24.90 9.66 7.89
N LYS A 11 -23.74 9.69 8.54
CA LYS A 11 -22.80 8.57 8.52
C LYS A 11 -22.08 8.45 9.85
N LEU A 12 -21.99 7.23 10.35
CA LEU A 12 -21.21 6.87 11.53
C LEU A 12 -20.28 5.72 11.17
N GLU A 13 -18.98 5.95 11.28
CA GLU A 13 -17.94 4.94 11.14
C GLU A 13 -17.28 4.69 12.50
N ILE A 14 -17.42 3.47 13.00
CA ILE A 14 -16.75 2.99 14.20
C ILE A 14 -15.67 2.02 13.74
N MET A 15 -14.40 2.40 13.92
CA MET A 15 -13.27 1.55 13.59
C MET A 15 -12.72 0.89 14.85
N PRO A 16 -12.51 -0.45 14.86
CA PRO A 16 -11.86 -1.13 15.98
C PRO A 16 -10.41 -0.65 16.15
N PRO A 17 -9.88 -0.63 17.39
CA PRO A 17 -8.51 -0.16 17.66
C PRO A 17 -7.41 -0.99 16.98
N GLN A 18 -7.70 -2.22 16.54
CA GLN A 18 -6.68 -3.19 16.11
C GLN A 18 -6.58 -3.43 14.58
N LYS A 19 -7.37 -2.74 13.75
CA LYS A 19 -7.30 -2.89 12.29
C LYS A 19 -7.03 -1.55 11.61
N ARG A 20 -5.84 -0.99 11.84
CA ARG A 20 -5.31 0.02 10.93
C ARG A 20 -4.83 -0.70 9.69
N SER A 21 -5.59 -0.57 8.60
CA SER A 21 -5.16 -1.02 7.28
C SER A 21 -3.84 -0.31 6.91
N THR A 22 -2.92 -1.04 6.29
CA THR A 22 -1.71 -0.46 5.69
C THR A 22 -1.94 -0.04 4.23
N VAL A 23 -3.12 -0.35 3.68
CA VAL A 23 -3.49 0.00 2.31
C VAL A 23 -3.48 1.53 2.13
N GLY A 24 -2.81 1.99 1.09
CA GLY A 24 -2.70 3.41 0.74
C GLY A 24 -1.56 4.16 1.44
N ASN A 25 -0.85 3.51 2.36
CA ASN A 25 0.34 4.10 2.96
C ASN A 25 1.48 4.19 1.93
N ILE A 26 2.31 5.23 2.07
CA ILE A 26 3.51 5.45 1.28
C ILE A 26 4.72 5.27 2.19
N TYR A 27 5.68 4.47 1.74
CA TYR A 27 6.87 4.13 2.50
C TYR A 27 8.13 4.45 1.70
N LEU A 28 9.21 4.81 2.41
CA LEU A 28 10.56 4.75 1.87
C LEU A 28 11.16 3.40 2.25
N GLY A 29 11.43 2.55 1.26
CA GLY A 29 11.97 1.22 1.46
C GLY A 29 13.28 0.98 0.71
N LYS A 30 14.04 -0.02 1.16
CA LYS A 30 15.29 -0.46 0.53
C LYS A 30 15.08 -1.80 -0.17
N VAL A 31 15.52 -1.91 -1.42
CA VAL A 31 15.53 -3.19 -2.13
C VAL A 31 16.51 -4.14 -1.45
N THR A 32 16.01 -5.29 -0.99
CA THR A 32 16.81 -6.31 -0.31
C THR A 32 17.20 -7.46 -1.23
N LYS A 33 16.34 -7.82 -2.20
CA LYS A 33 16.59 -8.90 -3.15
C LYS A 33 15.88 -8.65 -4.47
N VAL A 34 16.55 -8.98 -5.58
CA VAL A 34 15.92 -9.02 -6.92
C VAL A 34 15.87 -10.46 -7.37
N LEU A 35 14.73 -10.91 -7.89
CA LEU A 35 14.51 -12.25 -8.41
C LEU A 35 14.14 -12.19 -9.89
N PRO A 36 15.13 -12.32 -10.80
CA PRO A 36 14.89 -12.24 -12.24
C PRO A 36 13.90 -13.29 -12.74
N GLY A 37 13.93 -14.52 -12.19
CA GLY A 37 13.02 -15.60 -12.59
C GLY A 37 11.55 -15.38 -12.21
N MET A 38 11.25 -14.36 -11.41
CA MET A 38 9.88 -13.97 -11.04
C MET A 38 9.53 -12.55 -11.49
N ASP A 39 10.43 -11.90 -12.26
CA ASP A 39 10.30 -10.48 -12.65
C ASP A 39 9.91 -9.58 -11.46
N ALA A 40 10.56 -9.75 -10.30
CA ALA A 40 10.17 -9.07 -9.07
C ALA A 40 11.33 -8.72 -8.14
N ALA A 41 11.06 -7.81 -7.20
CA ALA A 41 11.97 -7.41 -6.13
C ALA A 41 11.29 -7.48 -4.76
N PHE A 42 12.10 -7.75 -3.72
CA PHE A 42 11.73 -7.64 -2.33
C PHE A 42 12.26 -6.33 -1.72
N ILE A 43 11.42 -5.67 -0.93
CA ILE A 43 11.70 -4.36 -0.35
C ILE A 43 11.51 -4.44 1.16
N ASP A 44 12.53 -4.06 1.91
CA ASP A 44 12.38 -3.76 3.33
C ASP A 44 11.82 -2.33 3.47
N TYR A 45 10.64 -2.22 4.07
CA TYR A 45 9.95 -0.96 4.33
C TYR A 45 9.62 -0.76 5.82
N GLY A 46 10.29 -1.54 6.71
CA GLY A 46 10.11 -1.46 8.15
C GLY A 46 8.97 -2.31 8.73
N ALA A 47 8.39 -3.21 7.94
CA ALA A 47 7.42 -4.20 8.42
C ALA A 47 8.10 -5.52 8.84
N GLU A 48 7.33 -6.38 9.51
CA GLU A 48 7.80 -7.72 9.92
C GLU A 48 8.22 -8.60 8.73
N LYS A 49 7.59 -8.40 7.57
CA LYS A 49 7.89 -9.10 6.32
C LYS A 49 8.20 -8.10 5.22
N ASN A 50 9.20 -8.43 4.41
CA ASN A 50 9.53 -7.65 3.22
C ASN A 50 8.32 -7.55 2.28
N GLY A 51 8.16 -6.37 1.70
CA GLY A 51 7.23 -6.13 0.62
C GLY A 51 7.70 -6.79 -0.65
N PHE A 52 6.76 -7.07 -1.54
CA PHE A 52 6.99 -7.62 -2.87
C PHE A 52 6.55 -6.57 -3.89
N LEU A 53 7.35 -6.37 -4.94
CA LEU A 53 7.04 -5.47 -6.04
C LEU A 53 7.29 -6.20 -7.37
N HIS A 54 6.22 -6.37 -8.15
CA HIS A 54 6.33 -6.97 -9.47
C HIS A 54 6.80 -5.92 -10.49
N ARG A 55 7.52 -6.37 -11.53
CA ARG A 55 8.06 -5.50 -12.59
C ARG A 55 7.01 -4.60 -13.23
N ASP A 56 5.80 -5.12 -13.44
CA ASP A 56 4.71 -4.37 -14.08
C ASP A 56 4.12 -3.26 -13.19
N GLU A 57 4.43 -3.23 -11.90
CA GLU A 57 4.01 -2.17 -10.96
C GLU A 57 5.03 -1.02 -10.92
N ILE A 58 6.19 -1.20 -11.54
CA ILE A 58 7.23 -0.18 -11.58
C ILE A 58 6.95 0.80 -12.74
N PRO A 59 6.89 2.12 -12.47
CA PRO A 59 6.50 3.11 -13.48
C PRO A 59 7.33 3.07 -14.77
N SER A 60 8.65 2.83 -14.68
CA SER A 60 9.53 2.78 -15.84
C SER A 60 9.22 1.64 -16.81
N PHE A 61 8.64 0.54 -16.33
CA PHE A 61 8.23 -0.59 -17.17
C PHE A 61 6.82 -0.42 -17.74
N GLN A 62 5.94 0.30 -17.03
CA GLN A 62 4.61 0.65 -17.53
C GLN A 62 4.68 1.63 -18.70
N LEU A 63 5.57 2.62 -18.62
CA LEU A 63 5.75 3.64 -19.67
C LEU A 63 6.30 3.07 -20.98
N LYS A 64 6.95 1.90 -20.97
CA LYS A 64 7.43 1.21 -22.19
C LYS A 64 6.37 0.38 -22.90
N LYS A 65 5.21 0.14 -22.27
CA LYS A 65 4.10 -0.64 -22.87
C LYS A 65 3.11 0.24 -23.68
N LYS A 66 3.31 1.56 -23.71
CA LYS A 66 2.60 2.50 -24.58
C LYS A 66 3.47 2.89 -25.77
#